data_AF-A0A177NHS8-F1
#
_entry.id   AF-A0A177NHS8-F1
#
_cell.length_a   1.000
_cell.length_b   1.000
_cell.length_c   1.000
_cell.angle_alpha   90.00
_cell.angle_beta   90.00
_cell.angle_gamma   90.00
#
_symmetry.space_group_name_H-M   'P 1'
#
loop_
_entity.id
_entity.type
_entity.pdbx_description
1 polymer ?
#
loop_
_entity_poly.entity_id
_entity_poly.type
_entity_poly.pdbx_seq_one_letter_code
_entity_poly.pdbx_strand_id
1 'polypeptide(L)'
;MPLIVGLVMVGLSFTATQAHAAGNACIAVNGGFGNGGTTFVGKGFSLPGNGSCGTWSGVVKTGSSVVLTSSGSACTSSDGVILTLTMHSTDPAYFGNGETAAVDHIQLCLKGTTNCPYGQYSHGYFSGPVERINCTTDLITIPSTHD
;
A
#
# COMPACT_ATOMS: atom_id res chain seq x y z
N MET A 1 -62.40 -5.87 -20.18
CA MET A 1 -61.09 -5.21 -20.23
C MET A 1 -61.11 -4.03 -19.27
N PRO A 2 -60.32 -4.09 -18.19
CA PRO A 2 -59.48 -2.93 -17.90
C PRO A 2 -58.01 -3.32 -17.77
N LEU A 3 -57.21 -2.38 -18.24
CA LEU A 3 -55.76 -2.31 -18.29
C LEU A 3 -55.23 -2.06 -16.86
N ILE A 4 -54.35 -2.91 -16.33
CA ILE A 4 -53.54 -2.57 -15.15
C ILE A 4 -52.11 -2.33 -15.64
N VAL A 5 -51.75 -1.05 -15.58
CA VAL A 5 -50.44 -0.48 -15.87
C VAL A 5 -49.57 -0.60 -14.61
N GLY A 6 -48.36 -1.12 -14.78
CA GLY A 6 -47.14 -0.61 -14.15
C GLY A 6 -46.84 -1.05 -12.72
N LEU A 7 -45.72 -1.76 -12.57
CA LEU A 7 -44.60 -1.27 -11.77
C LEU A 7 -43.32 -2.04 -12.16
N VAL A 8 -42.43 -1.39 -12.91
CA VAL A 8 -41.06 -1.89 -13.10
C VAL A 8 -40.30 -1.57 -11.81
N MET A 9 -40.11 -2.58 -10.96
CA MET A 9 -39.16 -2.51 -9.86
C MET A 9 -37.74 -2.53 -10.45
N VAL A 10 -37.21 -1.35 -10.78
CA VAL A 10 -35.77 -1.18 -11.03
C VAL A 10 -35.07 -1.32 -9.69
N GLY A 11 -34.65 -2.55 -9.37
CA GLY A 11 -33.76 -2.82 -8.24
C GLY A 11 -32.40 -2.19 -8.51
N LEU A 12 -32.19 -0.97 -8.03
CA LEU A 12 -30.84 -0.44 -7.82
C LEU A 12 -30.17 -1.26 -6.71
N SER A 13 -29.41 -2.28 -7.10
CA SER A 13 -28.48 -2.95 -6.20
C SER A 13 -27.34 -1.98 -5.88
N PHE A 14 -27.44 -1.28 -4.76
CA PHE A 14 -26.29 -0.60 -4.17
C PHE A 14 -25.34 -1.69 -3.67
N THR A 15 -24.27 -1.95 -4.41
CA THR A 15 -23.13 -2.68 -3.86
C THR A 15 -22.52 -1.79 -2.78
N ALA A 16 -22.70 -2.19 -1.51
CA ALA A 16 -22.04 -1.53 -0.40
C ALA A 16 -20.53 -1.69 -0.59
N THR A 17 -19.88 -0.66 -1.12
CA THR A 17 -18.44 -0.51 -0.99
C THR A 17 -18.17 -0.38 0.50
N GLN A 18 -17.69 -1.46 1.12
CA GLN A 18 -17.13 -1.42 2.46
C GLN A 18 -15.97 -0.42 2.44
N ALA A 19 -16.26 0.82 2.80
CA ALA A 19 -15.26 1.84 3.02
C ALA A 19 -14.43 1.39 4.23
N HIS A 20 -13.31 0.72 3.97
CA HIS A 20 -12.30 0.50 4.98
C HIS A 20 -11.81 1.87 5.43
N ALA A 21 -11.91 2.16 6.73
CA ALA A 21 -11.45 3.42 7.29
C ALA A 21 -10.00 3.67 6.86
N ALA A 22 -9.76 4.79 6.19
CA ALA A 22 -8.43 5.21 5.76
C ALA A 22 -7.53 5.36 7.01
N GLY A 23 -6.35 4.74 6.96
CA GLY A 23 -5.38 4.75 8.06
C GLY A 23 -3.96 4.73 7.52
N ASN A 24 -2.95 4.81 8.38
CA ASN A 24 -1.57 4.67 7.91
C ASN A 24 -1.25 3.18 7.71
N ALA A 25 -0.64 2.83 6.57
CA ALA A 25 -0.14 1.49 6.30
C ALA A 25 1.38 1.49 6.37
N CYS A 26 1.95 0.62 7.20
CA CYS A 26 3.40 0.49 7.36
C CYS A 26 3.86 -0.90 6.93
N ILE A 27 4.80 -0.92 5.98
CA ILE A 27 5.31 -2.13 5.34
C ILE A 27 6.82 -2.14 5.54
N ALA A 28 7.31 -3.06 6.36
CA ALA A 28 8.73 -3.26 6.61
C ALA A 28 9.31 -4.23 5.58
N VAL A 29 10.46 -3.86 5.02
CA VAL A 29 11.32 -4.71 4.20
C VAL A 29 12.63 -4.93 4.94
N ASN A 30 13.13 -6.18 4.98
CA ASN A 30 14.36 -6.56 5.71
C ASN A 30 14.35 -6.10 7.20
N GLY A 31 13.21 -6.26 7.89
CA GLY A 31 13.06 -5.86 9.30
C GLY A 31 12.73 -4.38 9.52
N GLY A 32 12.72 -3.57 8.46
CA GLY A 32 12.23 -2.19 8.51
C GLY A 32 13.19 -1.17 9.11
N PHE A 33 12.70 0.07 9.20
CA PHE A 33 13.40 1.21 9.76
C PHE A 33 13.90 0.91 11.18
N GLY A 34 15.17 1.23 11.45
CA GLY A 34 15.84 0.99 12.73
C GLY A 34 16.46 -0.41 12.88
N ASN A 35 16.18 -1.34 11.97
CA ASN A 35 16.66 -2.73 12.03
C ASN A 35 17.57 -3.13 10.83
N GLY A 36 18.13 -2.15 10.12
CA GLY A 36 18.94 -2.39 8.92
C GLY A 36 18.13 -2.61 7.63
N GLY A 37 16.81 -2.38 7.69
CA GLY A 37 15.91 -2.43 6.55
C GLY A 37 15.21 -1.10 6.28
N THR A 38 14.13 -1.19 5.51
CA THR A 38 13.38 -0.03 5.01
C THR A 38 11.90 -0.16 5.36
N THR A 39 11.24 0.94 5.73
CA THR A 39 9.79 0.94 5.94
C THR A 39 9.10 1.89 4.97
N PHE A 40 8.16 1.36 4.19
CA PHE A 40 7.22 2.13 3.39
C PHE A 40 6.01 2.51 4.24
N VAL A 41 5.62 3.78 4.21
CA VAL A 41 4.53 4.35 5.01
C VAL A 41 3.53 5.03 4.10
N GLY A 42 2.40 4.37 3.85
CA GLY A 42 1.27 4.91 3.08
C GLY A 42 0.39 5.73 4.00
N LYS A 43 0.41 7.05 3.87
CA LYS A 43 -0.33 7.95 4.76
C LYS A 43 -1.79 8.04 4.34
N GLY A 44 -2.71 7.76 5.26
CA GLY A 44 -4.14 7.71 4.96
C GLY A 44 -4.52 6.66 3.89
N PHE A 45 -3.66 5.65 3.71
CA PHE A 45 -3.91 4.56 2.79
C PHE A 45 -5.13 3.73 3.24
N SER A 46 -6.05 3.52 2.30
CA SER A 46 -7.15 2.56 2.46
C SER A 46 -6.85 1.34 1.60
N LEU A 47 -6.98 0.16 2.19
CA LEU A 47 -6.88 -1.09 1.44
C LEU A 47 -7.96 -1.12 0.34
N PRO A 48 -7.59 -1.32 -0.94
CA PRO A 48 -8.58 -1.46 -2.01
C PRO A 48 -9.46 -2.69 -1.78
N GLY A 49 -10.73 -2.60 -2.22
CA GLY A 49 -11.61 -3.75 -2.25
C GLY A 49 -11.07 -4.88 -3.13
N ASN A 50 -11.60 -6.09 -2.96
CA ASN A 50 -11.17 -7.26 -3.72
C ASN A 50 -11.22 -7.01 -5.24
N GLY A 51 -10.18 -7.45 -5.93
CA GLY A 51 -10.04 -7.29 -7.39
C GLY A 51 -9.90 -5.84 -7.86
N SER A 52 -9.67 -4.90 -6.95
CA SER A 52 -9.57 -3.47 -7.25
C SER A 52 -8.19 -2.93 -6.93
N CYS A 53 -7.84 -1.82 -7.58
CA CYS A 53 -6.63 -1.07 -7.30
C CYS A 53 -6.96 0.30 -6.72
N GLY A 54 -6.09 0.77 -5.83
CA GLY A 54 -6.09 2.12 -5.27
C GLY A 54 -4.72 2.77 -5.42
N THR A 55 -4.65 4.06 -5.14
CA THR A 55 -3.41 4.83 -5.18
C THR A 55 -2.62 4.66 -3.88
N TRP A 56 -1.31 4.53 -4.02
CA TRP A 56 -0.38 4.67 -2.91
C TRP A 56 0.24 6.06 -2.91
N SER A 57 0.28 6.70 -1.74
CA SER A 57 1.02 7.95 -1.52
C SER A 57 1.58 7.93 -0.10
N GLY A 58 2.86 8.24 0.03
CA GLY A 58 3.55 8.01 1.29
C GLY A 58 5.01 8.42 1.29
N VAL A 59 5.73 7.88 2.25
CA VAL A 59 7.17 8.05 2.40
C VAL A 59 7.86 6.71 2.59
N VAL A 60 9.17 6.69 2.35
CA VAL A 60 10.04 5.56 2.64
C VAL A 60 11.05 5.99 3.69
N LYS A 61 11.16 5.22 4.76
CA LYS A 61 12.17 5.42 5.80
C LYS A 61 13.25 4.36 5.71
N THR A 62 14.45 4.79 5.37
CA THR A 62 15.66 3.94 5.30
C THR A 62 16.62 4.23 6.46
N GLY A 63 16.56 5.43 7.03
CA GLY A 63 17.43 5.90 8.13
C GLY A 63 16.76 7.00 8.95
N SER A 64 17.41 7.45 10.03
CA SER A 64 16.79 8.39 10.98
C SER A 64 16.52 9.76 10.38
N SER A 65 17.29 10.13 9.36
CA SER A 65 17.16 11.38 8.62
C SER A 65 16.62 11.16 7.21
N VAL A 66 16.94 10.03 6.55
CA VAL A 66 16.56 9.78 5.15
C VAL A 66 15.09 9.44 5.01
N VAL A 67 14.35 10.32 4.31
CA VAL A 67 12.92 10.15 4.04
C VAL A 67 12.63 10.41 2.57
N LEU A 68 12.47 9.32 1.80
CA LEU A 68 12.10 9.40 0.39
C LEU A 68 10.60 9.63 0.25
N THR A 69 10.16 10.30 -0.81
CA THR A 69 8.74 10.30 -1.16
C THR A 69 8.39 9.06 -1.96
N SER A 70 7.23 8.46 -1.71
CA SER A 70 6.76 7.26 -2.41
C SER A 70 5.36 7.46 -2.99
N SER A 71 5.16 7.04 -4.24
CA SER A 71 3.86 7.05 -4.90
C SER A 71 3.68 5.82 -5.79
N GLY A 72 2.44 5.42 -6.04
CA GLY A 72 2.20 4.29 -6.94
C GLY A 72 0.80 3.71 -6.83
N SER A 73 0.70 2.41 -6.99
CA SER A 73 -0.57 1.67 -6.93
C SER A 73 -0.49 0.50 -5.97
N ALA A 74 -1.64 0.19 -5.38
CA ALA A 74 -1.85 -1.01 -4.59
C ALA A 74 -3.07 -1.73 -5.15
N CYS A 75 -2.98 -3.03 -5.41
CA CYS A 75 -4.04 -3.83 -5.97
C CYS A 75 -4.30 -5.04 -5.09
N THR A 76 -5.57 -5.27 -4.75
CA THR A 76 -5.99 -6.45 -4.01
C THR A 76 -6.45 -7.51 -4.99
N SER A 77 -6.06 -8.77 -4.80
CA SER A 77 -6.54 -9.90 -5.61
C SER A 77 -8.07 -10.07 -5.51
N SER A 78 -8.67 -10.77 -6.48
CA SER A 78 -10.13 -10.98 -6.55
C SER A 78 -10.70 -11.75 -5.36
N ASP A 79 -9.91 -12.60 -4.74
CA ASP A 79 -10.23 -13.35 -3.52
C ASP A 79 -9.92 -12.58 -2.22
N GLY A 80 -9.33 -11.37 -2.33
CA GLY A 80 -8.98 -10.56 -1.15
C GLY A 80 -7.80 -11.09 -0.36
N VAL A 81 -6.99 -11.99 -0.93
CA VAL A 81 -5.90 -12.67 -0.21
C VAL A 81 -4.57 -11.93 -0.33
N ILE A 82 -4.28 -11.39 -1.52
CA ILE A 82 -2.99 -10.82 -1.87
C ILE A 82 -3.14 -9.31 -2.07
N LEU A 83 -2.22 -8.55 -1.51
CA LEU A 83 -2.00 -7.15 -1.82
C LEU A 83 -0.68 -7.01 -2.58
N THR A 84 -0.77 -6.50 -3.80
CA THR A 84 0.40 -6.16 -4.62
C THR A 84 0.55 -4.65 -4.66
N LEU A 85 1.73 -4.13 -4.30
CA LEU A 85 2.06 -2.72 -4.46
C LEU A 85 3.15 -2.56 -5.52
N THR A 86 3.01 -1.53 -6.34
CA THR A 86 4.09 -1.02 -7.20
C THR A 86 4.32 0.41 -6.79
N MET A 87 5.52 0.73 -6.31
CA MET A 87 5.85 2.03 -5.75
C MET A 87 7.09 2.61 -6.41
N HIS A 88 7.04 3.90 -6.66
CA HIS A 88 8.15 4.72 -7.10
C HIS A 88 8.61 5.56 -5.93
N SER A 89 9.87 5.40 -5.54
CA SER A 89 10.52 6.14 -4.46
C SER A 89 11.47 7.17 -5.07
N THR A 90 11.38 8.43 -4.66
CA THR A 90 12.18 9.52 -5.23
C THR A 90 12.84 10.34 -4.16
N ASP A 91 14.13 10.57 -4.33
CA ASP A 91 14.96 11.54 -3.62
C ASP A 91 16.29 11.69 -4.37
N PRO A 92 16.51 12.81 -5.09
CA PRO A 92 17.74 13.04 -5.83
C PRO A 92 19.00 13.09 -4.96
N ALA A 93 18.90 13.48 -3.69
CA ALA A 93 20.05 13.53 -2.79
C ALA A 93 20.49 12.12 -2.38
N TYR A 94 19.54 11.23 -2.15
CA TYR A 94 19.81 9.84 -1.78
C TYR A 94 20.24 8.95 -2.95
N PHE A 95 19.53 9.00 -4.08
CA PHE A 95 19.86 8.15 -5.24
C PHE A 95 21.03 8.67 -6.09
N GLY A 96 21.42 9.93 -5.89
CA GLY A 96 22.51 10.57 -6.61
C GLY A 96 22.13 11.09 -8.00
N ASN A 97 23.07 11.83 -8.60
CA ASN A 97 22.84 12.50 -9.88
C ASN A 97 22.65 11.47 -11.01
N GLY A 98 21.44 11.37 -11.55
CA GLY A 98 21.10 10.54 -12.71
C GLY A 98 20.02 9.49 -12.48
N GLU A 99 19.73 9.16 -11.21
CA GLU A 99 18.59 8.30 -10.84
C GLU A 99 17.42 9.16 -10.37
N THR A 100 16.30 9.08 -11.09
CA THR A 100 15.12 9.91 -10.80
C THR A 100 14.09 9.20 -9.91
N ALA A 101 14.13 7.86 -9.86
CA ALA A 101 13.27 7.06 -9.00
C ALA A 101 13.79 5.62 -8.87
N ALA A 102 13.67 5.05 -7.67
CA ALA A 102 13.69 3.61 -7.45
C ALA A 102 12.28 3.04 -7.61
N VAL A 103 12.15 1.82 -8.12
CA VAL A 103 10.86 1.12 -8.23
C VAL A 103 10.91 -0.15 -7.41
N ASP A 104 9.87 -0.36 -6.60
CA ASP A 104 9.68 -1.55 -5.79
C ASP A 104 8.32 -2.19 -6.06
N HIS A 105 8.32 -3.51 -6.22
CA HIS A 105 7.14 -4.36 -6.36
C HIS A 105 7.02 -5.23 -5.12
N ILE A 106 6.05 -4.92 -4.28
CA ILE A 106 5.80 -5.61 -3.02
C ILE A 106 4.60 -6.54 -3.18
N GLN A 107 4.75 -7.78 -2.72
CA GLN A 107 3.64 -8.72 -2.60
C GLN A 107 3.48 -9.11 -1.13
N LEU A 108 2.26 -8.96 -0.63
CA LEU A 108 1.88 -9.20 0.76
C LEU A 108 0.64 -10.08 0.82
N CYS A 109 0.55 -10.89 1.86
CA CYS A 109 -0.68 -11.57 2.20
C CYS A 109 -1.43 -10.78 3.25
N LEU A 110 -2.73 -10.62 3.02
CA LEU A 110 -3.59 -9.91 3.95
C LEU A 110 -3.78 -10.75 5.21
N LYS A 111 -3.76 -10.07 6.36
CA LYS A 111 -3.73 -10.68 7.69
C LYS A 111 -5.00 -11.49 7.90
N GLY A 112 -4.87 -12.71 8.41
CA GLY A 112 -5.99 -13.64 8.59
C GLY A 112 -6.23 -14.57 7.40
N THR A 113 -5.43 -14.48 6.34
CA THR A 113 -5.46 -15.45 5.23
C THR A 113 -4.68 -16.71 5.59
N THR A 114 -5.34 -17.87 5.48
CA THR A 114 -4.76 -19.18 5.80
C THR A 114 -4.07 -19.85 4.62
N ASN A 115 -4.26 -19.33 3.40
CA ASN A 115 -3.75 -19.89 2.15
C ASN A 115 -3.00 -18.84 1.32
N CYS A 116 -1.99 -18.22 1.92
CA CYS A 116 -1.10 -17.29 1.23
C CYS A 116 -0.28 -18.06 0.17
N PRO A 117 -0.52 -17.86 -1.14
CA PRO A 117 0.07 -18.74 -2.16
C PRO A 117 1.54 -18.45 -2.47
N TYR A 118 2.07 -17.32 -1.98
CA TYR A 118 3.45 -16.87 -2.21
C TYR A 118 4.06 -16.34 -0.91
N GLY A 119 5.38 -16.35 -0.79
CA GLY A 119 6.06 -15.63 0.30
C GLY A 119 5.81 -14.11 0.21
N GLN A 120 5.91 -13.40 1.34
CA GLN A 120 5.80 -11.94 1.36
C GLN A 120 7.17 -11.33 1.03
N TYR A 121 7.28 -10.66 -0.11
CA TYR A 121 8.57 -10.23 -0.65
C TYR A 121 8.47 -8.91 -1.43
N SER A 122 9.57 -8.16 -1.43
CA SER A 122 9.77 -6.94 -2.22
C SER A 122 10.82 -7.23 -3.28
N HIS A 123 10.51 -6.91 -4.53
CA HIS A 123 11.44 -6.93 -5.65
C HIS A 123 11.74 -5.50 -6.09
N GLY A 124 12.98 -5.19 -6.42
CA GLY A 124 13.37 -3.83 -6.81
C GLY A 124 14.59 -3.35 -6.05
N TYR A 125 14.64 -2.05 -5.80
CA TYR A 125 15.76 -1.40 -5.12
C TYR A 125 15.83 -1.82 -3.64
N PHE A 126 14.72 -1.70 -2.92
CA PHE A 126 14.56 -2.20 -1.56
C PHE A 126 13.99 -3.61 -1.61
N SER A 127 14.82 -4.58 -2.02
CA SER A 127 14.41 -5.98 -2.11
C SER A 127 14.62 -6.74 -0.80
N GLY A 128 13.74 -7.71 -0.52
CA GLY A 128 13.84 -8.53 0.70
C GLY A 128 12.50 -9.04 1.22
N PRO A 129 12.52 -9.81 2.32
CA PRO A 129 11.29 -10.25 3.00
C PRO A 129 10.49 -9.05 3.49
N VAL A 130 9.17 -9.18 3.42
CA VAL A 130 8.24 -8.09 3.75
C VAL A 130 7.27 -8.50 4.83
N GLU A 131 6.98 -7.56 5.73
CA GLU A 131 5.95 -7.70 6.75
C GLU A 131 5.12 -6.41 6.88
N ARG A 132 3.81 -6.55 7.08
CA ARG A 132 2.99 -5.42 7.55
C ARG A 132 3.16 -5.25 9.04
N ILE A 133 3.63 -4.08 9.44
CA ILE A 133 3.86 -3.72 10.83
C ILE A 133 2.87 -2.64 11.29
N ASN A 134 2.76 -2.48 12.60
CA ASN A 134 2.01 -1.35 13.15
C ASN A 134 2.78 -0.06 12.90
N CYS A 135 2.08 0.98 12.44
CA CYS A 135 2.67 2.30 12.31
C CYS A 135 2.89 2.92 13.69
N THR A 136 4.16 3.12 14.06
CA THR A 136 4.54 3.89 15.25
C THR A 136 4.57 5.39 14.93
N THR A 137 4.58 6.23 15.97
CA THR A 137 4.73 7.68 15.83
C THR A 137 6.00 8.05 15.04
N ASP A 138 7.09 7.34 15.29
CA ASP A 138 8.37 7.58 14.61
C ASP A 138 8.29 7.24 13.13
N LEU A 139 7.47 6.26 12.72
CA LEU A 139 7.29 5.92 11.31
C LEU A 139 6.45 6.97 10.57
N ILE A 140 5.43 7.52 11.22
CA ILE A 140 4.48 8.45 10.57
C ILE A 140 4.94 9.91 10.60
N THR A 141 5.77 10.27 11.58
CA THR A 141 6.34 11.61 11.72
C THR A 141 7.44 11.83 10.69
N ILE A 142 7.32 12.90 9.91
CA ILE A 142 8.42 13.35 9.03
C ILE A 142 9.14 14.47 9.78
N PRO A 143 10.44 14.34 10.09
CA PRO A 143 11.18 15.39 10.78
C PRO A 143 11.30 16.63 9.89
N SER A 144 11.39 17.81 10.52
CA SER A 144 11.55 19.09 9.80
C SER A 144 12.84 19.17 8.99
N THR A 145 13.85 18.40 9.40
CA THR A 145 15.09 18.18 8.67
C THR A 145 15.20 16.71 8.31
N HIS A 146 15.19 16.43 7.02
CA HIS A 146 15.48 15.15 6.40
C HIS A 146 16.32 15.44 5.16
N ASP A 147 17.26 14.54 4.89
CA ASP A 147 18.04 14.46 3.67
C ASP A 147 17.23 13.80 2.56
#